data_AF-A0A520ABU7-F1
#
_entry.id   AF-A0A520ABU7-F1
#
_cell.length_a   1.000
_cell.length_b   1.000
_cell.length_c   1.000
_cell.angle_alpha   90.00
_cell.angle_beta   90.00
_cell.angle_gamma   90.00
#
_symmetry.space_group_name_H-M   'P 1'
#
loop_
_entity.id
_entity.type
_entity.pdbx_description
1 polymer ?
#
loop_
_entity_poly.entity_id
_entity_poly.type
_entity_poly.pdbx_seq_one_letter_code
_entity_poly.pdbx_strand_id
1 'polypeptide(L)'
;RSVGLGVMGFHSFLQARGIPFEGAMAKSWNLRMFKHISSQANEASMQLAIERGPCPDAADVGAMERFSCKMAIAPTASISIICGGTSACIEPIPANIYTHKTLSGSFSIKNPYLEKMLSEKSKNSDAVWNSILEQGGSVQHLDFLSVEEKDCYKTSFEIDQRWLLELAADRTPYIDQAQSLNLFIPADVEKWDLLMLHFRAWELGIKSLYYLRSKSVQRAGFAGGVEADNTIDLRQIDVESKDYDECLACQ
;
A
#
# COMPACT_ATOMS: atom_id res chain seq x y z
N ARG A 1 -23.04 4.92 15.03
CA ARG A 1 -21.82 5.05 15.88
C ARG A 1 -20.66 4.33 15.19
N SER A 2 -20.01 4.90 14.19
CA SER A 2 -19.01 4.15 13.40
C SER A 2 -17.59 4.32 13.94
N VAL A 3 -16.77 3.28 13.79
CA VAL A 3 -15.33 3.28 14.07
C VAL A 3 -14.58 2.67 12.89
N GLY A 4 -13.26 2.86 12.82
CA GLY A 4 -12.42 2.35 11.72
C GLY A 4 -11.19 1.62 12.23
N LEU A 5 -11.33 0.36 12.62
CA LEU A 5 -10.21 -0.51 12.95
C LEU A 5 -9.44 -0.86 11.67
N GLY A 6 -8.19 -0.41 11.61
CA GLY A 6 -7.25 -0.68 10.53
C GLY A 6 -6.21 -1.73 10.90
N VAL A 7 -5.27 -1.95 9.98
CA VAL A 7 -4.06 -2.75 10.21
C VAL A 7 -2.83 -2.00 9.71
N MET A 8 -1.65 -2.37 10.18
CA MET A 8 -0.36 -2.02 9.58
C MET A 8 0.61 -3.18 9.69
N GLY A 9 1.71 -3.13 8.94
CA GLY A 9 2.74 -4.15 8.98
C GLY A 9 2.45 -5.40 8.17
N PHE A 10 1.56 -5.35 7.17
CA PHE A 10 1.25 -6.52 6.36
C PHE A 10 2.47 -7.07 5.60
N HIS A 11 3.21 -6.23 4.87
CA HIS A 11 4.42 -6.70 4.16
C HIS A 11 5.53 -7.08 5.16
N SER A 12 5.69 -6.34 6.27
CA SER A 12 6.61 -6.73 7.35
C SER A 12 6.29 -8.11 7.93
N PHE A 13 5.01 -8.44 8.12
CA PHE A 13 4.58 -9.78 8.56
C PHE A 13 4.99 -10.88 7.58
N LEU A 14 4.86 -10.61 6.27
CA LEU A 14 5.23 -11.54 5.21
C LEU A 14 6.76 -11.74 5.15
N GLN A 15 7.53 -10.65 5.19
CA GLN A 15 8.99 -10.68 5.20
C GLN A 15 9.56 -11.40 6.42
N ALA A 16 8.96 -11.21 7.60
CA ALA A 16 9.34 -11.92 8.81
C ALA A 16 9.22 -13.46 8.70
N ARG A 17 8.51 -13.96 7.68
CA ARG A 17 8.25 -15.38 7.42
C ARG A 17 8.87 -15.85 6.10
N GLY A 18 9.63 -15.02 5.41
CA GLY A 18 10.15 -15.35 4.07
C GLY A 18 9.04 -15.64 3.06
N ILE A 19 7.93 -14.92 3.14
CA ILE A 19 6.80 -15.07 2.22
C ILE A 19 6.83 -13.90 1.23
N PRO A 20 6.93 -14.17 -0.08
CA PRO A 20 6.75 -13.13 -1.09
C PRO A 20 5.39 -12.48 -1.02
N PHE A 21 5.31 -11.18 -1.34
CA PHE A 21 4.04 -10.46 -1.44
C PHE A 21 3.14 -11.07 -2.53
N GLU A 22 3.76 -11.55 -3.60
CA GLU A 22 3.14 -12.17 -4.76
C GLU A 22 3.09 -13.69 -4.56
N GLY A 23 1.90 -14.24 -4.29
CA GLY A 23 1.73 -15.69 -4.22
C GLY A 23 0.59 -16.19 -3.37
N ALA A 24 0.33 -17.50 -3.48
CA ALA A 24 -0.75 -18.19 -2.78
C ALA A 24 -0.61 -18.11 -1.25
N MET A 25 0.62 -18.10 -0.72
CA MET A 25 0.87 -18.00 0.72
C MET A 25 0.48 -16.62 1.28
N ALA A 26 0.81 -15.53 0.57
CA ALA A 26 0.36 -14.19 0.94
C ALA A 26 -1.16 -14.08 0.89
N LYS A 27 -1.80 -14.61 -0.15
CA LYS A 27 -3.26 -14.68 -0.29
C LYS A 27 -3.91 -15.44 0.87
N SER A 28 -3.37 -16.60 1.23
CA SER A 28 -3.85 -17.40 2.37
C SER A 28 -3.74 -16.66 3.70
N TRP A 29 -2.62 -15.98 3.96
CA TRP A 29 -2.47 -15.17 5.18
C TRP A 29 -3.39 -13.95 5.19
N ASN A 30 -3.52 -13.26 4.05
CA ASN A 30 -4.43 -12.14 3.88
C ASN A 30 -5.86 -12.52 4.26
N LEU A 31 -6.39 -13.60 3.69
CA LEU A 31 -7.74 -14.10 4.00
C LEU A 31 -7.89 -14.46 5.49
N ARG A 32 -6.92 -15.19 6.05
CA ARG A 32 -6.96 -15.58 7.48
C ARG A 32 -6.96 -14.39 8.42
N MET A 33 -6.11 -13.39 8.15
CA MET A 33 -6.03 -12.17 8.96
C MET A 33 -7.33 -11.40 8.95
N PHE A 34 -7.84 -11.05 7.77
CA PHE A 34 -9.01 -10.19 7.67
C PHE A 34 -10.30 -10.90 8.11
N LYS A 35 -10.43 -12.20 7.85
CA LYS A 35 -11.52 -13.00 8.42
C LYS A 35 -11.48 -13.03 9.95
N HIS A 36 -10.30 -13.22 10.54
CA HIS A 36 -10.13 -13.22 11.99
C HIS A 36 -10.46 -11.85 12.60
N ILE A 37 -9.86 -10.78 12.08
CA ILE A 37 -10.05 -9.41 12.60
C ILE A 37 -11.53 -9.01 12.48
N SER A 38 -12.17 -9.27 11.35
CA SER A 38 -13.59 -8.98 11.15
C SER A 38 -14.48 -9.73 12.13
N SER A 39 -14.23 -11.03 12.34
CA SER A 39 -14.97 -11.83 13.33
C SER A 39 -14.81 -11.27 14.74
N GLN A 40 -13.59 -10.87 15.13
CA GLN A 40 -13.32 -10.33 16.46
C GLN A 40 -13.91 -8.92 16.64
N ALA A 41 -13.89 -8.09 15.60
CA ALA A 41 -14.52 -6.77 15.63
C ALA A 41 -16.05 -6.86 15.77
N ASN A 42 -16.69 -7.82 15.09
CA ASN A 42 -18.12 -8.09 15.23
C ASN A 42 -18.46 -8.58 16.63
N GLU A 43 -17.68 -9.54 17.16
CA GLU A 43 -17.87 -10.06 18.51
C GLU A 43 -17.77 -8.95 19.57
N ALA A 44 -16.72 -8.12 19.50
CA ALA A 44 -16.53 -6.99 20.41
C ALA A 44 -17.67 -5.97 20.31
N SER A 45 -18.16 -5.68 19.10
CA SER A 45 -19.29 -4.79 18.90
C SER A 45 -20.58 -5.33 19.53
N MET A 46 -20.84 -6.63 19.40
CA MET A 46 -21.99 -7.29 20.03
C MET A 46 -21.88 -7.26 21.57
N GLN A 47 -20.72 -7.60 22.13
CA GLN A 47 -20.50 -7.57 23.58
C GLN A 47 -20.72 -6.17 24.16
N LEU A 48 -20.21 -5.14 23.49
CA LEU A 48 -20.44 -3.75 23.89
C LEU A 48 -21.89 -3.30 23.70
N ALA A 49 -22.64 -3.89 22.77
CA ALA A 49 -24.07 -3.64 22.60
C ALA A 49 -24.87 -4.23 23.76
N ILE A 50 -24.49 -5.41 24.25
CA ILE A 50 -25.11 -6.03 25.44
C ILE A 50 -24.86 -5.16 26.68
N GLU A 51 -23.63 -4.67 26.87
CA GLU A 51 -23.26 -3.85 28.03
C GLU A 51 -23.89 -2.44 27.97
N ARG A 52 -23.91 -1.80 26.79
CA ARG A 52 -24.17 -0.35 26.66
C ARG A 52 -25.36 0.01 25.78
N GLY A 53 -26.09 -0.99 25.30
CA GLY A 53 -27.12 -0.86 24.27
C GLY A 53 -26.56 -0.73 22.84
N PRO A 54 -27.32 -1.16 21.81
CA PRO A 54 -26.95 -1.00 20.42
C PRO A 54 -26.85 0.47 19.99
N CYS A 55 -26.23 0.75 18.84
CA CYS A 55 -26.37 2.07 18.19
C CYS A 55 -27.78 2.22 17.59
N PRO A 56 -28.25 3.47 17.36
CA PRO A 56 -29.58 3.71 16.77
C PRO A 56 -29.80 2.95 15.45
N ASP A 57 -28.87 3.07 14.49
CA ASP A 57 -28.97 2.39 13.19
C ASP A 57 -29.12 0.86 13.32
N ALA A 58 -28.45 0.25 14.31
CA ALA A 58 -28.58 -1.18 14.57
C ALA A 58 -29.90 -1.51 15.28
N ALA A 59 -30.33 -0.68 16.23
CA ALA A 59 -31.59 -0.85 16.94
C ALA A 59 -32.80 -0.79 15.98
N ASP A 60 -32.76 0.10 14.99
CA ASP A 60 -33.82 0.30 14.00
C ASP A 60 -34.09 -0.95 13.15
N VAL A 61 -33.07 -1.80 12.98
CA VAL A 61 -33.16 -3.08 12.24
C VAL A 61 -33.15 -4.30 13.16
N GLY A 62 -33.24 -4.10 14.48
CA GLY A 62 -33.23 -5.19 15.47
C GLY A 62 -31.88 -5.91 15.63
N ALA A 63 -30.78 -5.28 15.23
CA ALA A 63 -29.42 -5.81 15.36
C ALA A 63 -28.79 -5.44 16.71
N MET A 64 -28.08 -6.40 17.32
CA MET A 64 -27.32 -6.20 18.57
C MET A 64 -25.88 -5.79 18.29
N GLU A 65 -25.72 -4.57 17.75
CA GLU A 65 -24.42 -4.03 17.32
C GLU A 65 -24.17 -2.66 17.98
N ARG A 66 -22.98 -2.48 18.57
CA ARG A 66 -22.61 -1.20 19.18
C ARG A 66 -22.17 -0.19 18.13
N PHE A 67 -21.55 -0.67 17.06
CA PHE A 67 -20.99 0.16 16.01
C PHE A 67 -21.63 -0.17 14.65
N SER A 68 -22.00 0.88 13.91
CA SER A 68 -22.63 0.73 12.59
C SER A 68 -21.62 0.24 11.55
N CYS A 69 -20.39 0.76 11.61
CA CYS A 69 -19.22 0.24 10.89
C CYS A 69 -18.04 0.09 11.86
N LYS A 70 -17.15 -0.86 11.58
CA LYS A 70 -16.09 -1.32 12.47
C LYS A 70 -14.71 -1.28 11.84
N MET A 71 -14.58 -1.53 10.54
CA MET A 71 -13.28 -1.75 9.88
C MET A 71 -13.06 -0.79 8.72
N ALA A 72 -11.91 -0.13 8.73
CA ALA A 72 -11.44 0.72 7.64
C ALA A 72 -9.91 0.69 7.61
N ILE A 73 -9.33 0.46 6.44
CA ILE A 73 -7.86 0.42 6.31
C ILE A 73 -7.37 1.81 5.91
N ALA A 74 -7.04 2.61 6.92
CA ALA A 74 -6.47 3.95 6.74
C ALA A 74 -4.95 3.90 6.47
N PRO A 75 -4.36 4.96 5.88
CA PRO A 75 -2.91 5.10 5.80
C PRO A 75 -2.29 5.18 7.19
N THR A 76 -1.18 4.48 7.41
CA THR A 76 -0.52 4.41 8.73
C THR A 76 0.92 4.92 8.71
N ALA A 77 1.27 5.81 7.76
CA ALA A 77 2.66 6.20 7.49
C ALA A 77 3.43 6.68 8.74
N SER A 78 2.84 7.54 9.57
CA SER A 78 3.51 8.05 10.78
C SER A 78 3.57 7.00 11.89
N ILE A 79 2.46 6.30 12.16
CA ILE A 79 2.40 5.33 13.26
C ILE A 79 3.20 4.06 12.95
N SER A 80 3.40 3.71 11.68
CA SER A 80 4.24 2.58 11.30
C SER A 80 5.72 2.85 11.56
N ILE A 81 6.15 4.11 11.42
CA ILE A 81 7.50 4.56 11.83
C ILE A 81 7.63 4.50 13.35
N ILE A 82 6.64 5.02 14.09
CA ILE A 82 6.63 5.00 15.57
C ILE A 82 6.71 3.56 16.09
N CYS A 83 6.02 2.62 15.46
CA CYS A 83 6.03 1.20 15.80
C CYS A 83 7.26 0.43 15.26
N GLY A 84 8.43 1.07 15.24
CA GLY A 84 9.70 0.42 14.89
C GLY A 84 9.95 0.25 13.38
N GLY A 85 9.33 1.09 12.55
CA GLY A 85 9.55 1.06 11.10
C GLY A 85 8.89 -0.12 10.39
N THR A 86 7.75 -0.60 10.89
CA THR A 86 6.95 -1.62 10.18
C THR A 86 6.38 -1.05 8.87
N SER A 87 5.99 -1.93 7.94
CA SER A 87 5.38 -1.52 6.68
C SER A 87 4.07 -0.77 6.92
N ALA A 88 3.79 0.24 6.11
CA ALA A 88 2.54 0.99 6.21
C ALA A 88 1.35 0.11 5.79
N CYS A 89 0.26 0.21 6.54
CA CYS A 89 -1.03 -0.41 6.29
C CYS A 89 -0.94 -1.85 5.71
N ILE A 90 -1.52 -2.01 4.52
CA ILE A 90 -1.54 -3.21 3.67
C ILE A 90 -0.53 -3.11 2.52
N GLU A 91 0.28 -2.05 2.49
CA GLU A 91 1.10 -1.69 1.34
C GLU A 91 2.45 -2.42 1.34
N PRO A 92 2.99 -2.67 0.14
CA PRO A 92 4.36 -3.10 0.03
C PRO A 92 5.34 -1.98 0.42
N ILE A 93 6.50 -2.36 0.98
CA ILE A 93 7.57 -1.44 1.34
C ILE A 93 8.13 -0.77 0.07
N PRO A 94 8.20 0.58 0.01
CA PRO A 94 8.65 1.28 -1.19
C PRO A 94 10.13 1.10 -1.55
N ALA A 95 10.98 0.88 -0.55
CA ALA A 95 12.42 0.70 -0.71
C ALA A 95 13.00 -0.05 0.50
N ASN A 96 13.95 -0.96 0.29
CA ASN A 96 14.58 -1.70 1.40
C ASN A 96 15.62 -0.88 2.18
N ILE A 97 16.01 0.29 1.66
CA ILE A 97 16.80 1.30 2.35
C ILE A 97 16.39 2.67 1.83
N TYR A 98 16.21 3.64 2.73
CA TYR A 98 15.90 5.02 2.35
C TYR A 98 16.52 6.03 3.30
N THR A 99 16.75 7.24 2.79
CA THR A 99 17.33 8.33 3.58
C THR A 99 16.22 9.13 4.27
N HIS A 100 16.22 9.13 5.60
CA HIS A 100 15.34 9.94 6.41
C HIS A 100 16.06 11.22 6.86
N LYS A 101 15.60 12.37 6.38
CA LYS A 101 16.12 13.68 6.77
C LYS A 101 15.46 14.14 8.07
N THR A 102 16.27 14.49 9.04
CA THR A 102 15.85 15.08 10.32
C THR A 102 16.52 16.44 10.50
N LEU A 103 16.09 17.22 11.50
CA LEU A 103 16.74 18.48 11.85
C LEU A 103 18.22 18.29 12.26
N SER A 104 18.59 17.11 12.76
CA SER A 104 19.94 16.78 13.23
C SER A 104 20.82 16.08 12.18
N GLY A 105 20.32 15.85 10.96
CA GLY A 105 21.06 15.19 9.89
C GLY A 105 20.23 14.22 9.05
N SER A 106 20.89 13.55 8.12
CA SER A 106 20.28 12.52 7.26
C SER A 106 20.72 11.13 7.73
N PHE A 107 19.75 10.25 7.97
CA PHE A 107 20.01 8.89 8.46
C PHE A 107 19.46 7.87 7.46
N SER A 108 20.25 6.85 7.14
CA SER A 108 19.79 5.73 6.33
C SER A 108 18.99 4.76 7.19
N ILE A 109 17.71 4.57 6.85
CA ILE A 109 16.83 3.60 7.49
C ILE A 109 16.84 2.34 6.63
N LYS A 110 17.27 1.23 7.22
CA LYS A 110 17.37 -0.09 6.58
C LYS A 110 16.14 -0.93 6.91
N ASN A 111 15.73 -1.79 5.98
CA ASN A 111 14.70 -2.81 6.24
C ASN A 111 15.26 -3.83 7.26
N PRO A 112 14.69 -3.92 8.47
CA PRO A 112 15.22 -4.78 9.53
C PRO A 112 15.15 -6.28 9.18
N TYR A 113 14.16 -6.68 8.38
CA TYR A 113 14.02 -8.08 7.95
C TYR A 113 15.08 -8.44 6.90
N LEU A 114 15.41 -7.52 6.00
CA LEU A 114 16.48 -7.72 5.04
C LEU A 114 17.85 -7.71 5.73
N GLU A 115 18.06 -6.80 6.68
CA GLU A 115 19.31 -6.72 7.44
C GLU A 115 19.62 -8.00 8.20
N LYS A 116 18.59 -8.60 8.83
CA LYS A 116 18.71 -9.90 9.47
C LYS A 116 19.15 -10.98 8.47
N MET A 117 18.49 -11.09 7.33
CA MET A 117 18.80 -12.10 6.30
C MET A 117 20.20 -11.91 5.70
N LEU A 118 20.60 -10.67 5.40
CA LEU A 118 21.96 -10.37 4.93
C LEU A 118 23.01 -10.73 5.99
N SER A 119 22.71 -10.55 7.27
CA SER A 119 23.61 -10.93 8.38
C SER A 119 23.77 -12.44 8.45
N GLU A 120 22.68 -13.19 8.33
CA GLU A 120 22.69 -14.66 8.30
C GLU A 120 23.52 -15.22 7.13
N LYS A 121 23.55 -14.52 6.00
CA LYS A 121 24.39 -14.87 4.84
C LYS A 121 25.83 -14.35 4.91
N SER A 122 26.23 -13.66 5.98
CA SER A 122 27.52 -12.95 6.06
C SER A 122 27.73 -11.95 4.91
N LYS A 123 26.63 -11.30 4.47
CA LYS A 123 26.60 -10.29 3.39
C LYS A 123 26.13 -8.92 3.89
N ASN A 124 25.93 -8.73 5.19
CA ASN A 124 25.60 -7.43 5.77
C ASN A 124 26.84 -6.52 5.83
N SER A 125 27.08 -5.78 4.75
CA SER A 125 28.17 -4.81 4.65
C SER A 125 27.69 -3.48 4.08
N ASP A 126 28.40 -2.40 4.39
CA ASP A 126 28.07 -1.07 3.88
C ASP A 126 28.12 -1.02 2.35
N ALA A 127 29.02 -1.78 1.71
CA ALA A 127 29.08 -1.90 0.26
C ALA A 127 27.79 -2.48 -0.34
N VAL A 128 27.21 -3.51 0.29
CA VAL A 128 25.93 -4.10 -0.15
C VAL A 128 24.79 -3.10 0.06
N TRP A 129 24.73 -2.43 1.21
CA TRP A 129 23.68 -1.43 1.47
C TRP A 129 23.76 -0.21 0.55
N ASN A 130 24.96 0.26 0.24
CA ASN A 130 25.16 1.34 -0.72
C ASN A 130 24.71 0.91 -2.13
N SER A 131 25.02 -0.32 -2.54
CA SER A 131 24.54 -0.87 -3.81
C SER A 131 23.00 -0.96 -3.87
N ILE A 132 22.35 -1.37 -2.77
CA ILE A 132 20.87 -1.38 -2.68
C ILE A 132 20.32 0.06 -2.78
N LEU A 133 20.95 1.03 -2.10
CA LEU A 133 20.54 2.44 -2.15
C LEU A 133 20.67 3.05 -3.54
N GLU A 134 21.79 2.77 -4.25
CA GLU A 134 22.03 3.18 -5.64
C GLU A 134 20.99 2.61 -6.60
N GLN A 135 20.51 1.39 -6.34
CA GLN A 135 19.42 0.74 -7.08
C GLN A 135 18.03 1.10 -6.54
N GLY A 136 17.89 2.25 -5.88
CA GLY A 136 16.60 2.77 -5.42
C GLY A 136 15.90 1.90 -4.37
N GLY A 137 16.67 1.14 -3.59
CA GLY A 137 16.14 0.23 -2.57
C GLY A 137 15.91 -1.20 -3.04
N SER A 138 16.21 -1.52 -4.30
CA SER A 138 16.05 -2.87 -4.87
C SER A 138 17.14 -3.83 -4.42
N VAL A 139 16.80 -5.11 -4.33
CA VAL A 139 17.75 -6.21 -4.12
C VAL A 139 17.86 -7.16 -5.33
N GLN A 140 17.14 -6.87 -6.42
CA GLN A 140 17.00 -7.80 -7.54
C GLN A 140 18.34 -8.06 -8.26
N HIS A 141 19.28 -7.12 -8.19
CA HIS A 141 20.62 -7.21 -8.77
C HIS A 141 21.63 -7.99 -7.92
N LEU A 142 21.28 -8.40 -6.69
CA LEU A 142 22.21 -9.10 -5.81
C LEU A 142 22.32 -10.59 -6.17
N ASP A 143 23.40 -11.00 -6.82
CA ASP A 143 23.58 -12.38 -7.35
C ASP A 143 23.67 -13.47 -6.28
N PHE A 144 24.01 -13.11 -5.04
CA PHE A 144 24.10 -14.07 -3.93
C PHE A 144 22.74 -14.36 -3.27
N LEU A 145 21.67 -13.67 -3.68
CA LEU A 145 20.31 -13.97 -3.25
C LEU A 145 19.64 -14.92 -4.23
N SER A 146 18.95 -15.92 -3.68
CA SER A 146 18.05 -16.78 -4.47
C SER A 146 16.86 -15.99 -5.01
N VAL A 147 16.15 -16.57 -5.98
CA VAL A 147 14.95 -15.94 -6.56
C VAL A 147 13.88 -15.75 -5.49
N GLU A 148 13.69 -16.75 -4.64
CA GLU A 148 12.70 -16.74 -3.57
C GLU A 148 13.01 -15.65 -2.53
N GLU A 149 14.29 -15.45 -2.20
CA GLU A 149 14.72 -14.36 -1.32
C GLU A 149 14.50 -13.00 -1.99
N LYS A 150 14.85 -12.86 -3.26
CA LYS A 150 14.60 -11.62 -4.01
C LYS A 150 13.11 -11.28 -4.07
N ASP A 151 12.25 -12.28 -4.25
CA ASP A 151 10.79 -12.13 -4.29
C ASP A 151 10.21 -11.65 -2.96
N CYS A 152 10.82 -12.00 -1.82
CA CYS A 152 10.41 -11.52 -0.49
C CYS A 152 10.66 -10.03 -0.27
N TYR A 153 11.63 -9.45 -0.99
CA TYR A 153 12.08 -8.07 -0.79
C TYR A 153 11.89 -7.20 -2.02
N LYS A 154 11.01 -7.59 -2.95
CA LYS A 154 10.54 -6.70 -4.01
C LYS A 154 9.96 -5.42 -3.42
N THR A 155 10.36 -4.30 -3.98
CA THR A 155 9.84 -2.97 -3.64
C THR A 155 8.44 -2.77 -4.21
N SER A 156 7.74 -1.73 -3.76
CA SER A 156 6.38 -1.43 -4.22
C SER A 156 6.24 -1.26 -5.74
N PHE A 157 7.30 -0.78 -6.41
CA PHE A 157 7.36 -0.60 -7.86
C PHE A 157 7.78 -1.86 -8.63
N GLU A 158 8.27 -2.89 -7.94
CA GLU A 158 8.68 -4.16 -8.54
C GLU A 158 7.61 -5.25 -8.42
N ILE A 159 6.65 -5.05 -7.50
CA ILE A 159 5.48 -5.93 -7.38
C ILE A 159 4.50 -5.64 -8.51
N ASP A 160 3.95 -6.68 -9.10
CA ASP A 160 2.86 -6.55 -10.06
C ASP A 160 1.60 -6.06 -9.35
N GLN A 161 1.09 -4.92 -9.80
CA GLN A 161 -0.04 -4.23 -9.19
C GLN A 161 -1.33 -5.05 -9.22
N ARG A 162 -1.44 -6.05 -10.11
CA ARG A 162 -2.56 -7.00 -10.11
C ARG A 162 -2.62 -7.81 -8.82
N TRP A 163 -1.48 -8.13 -8.20
CA TRP A 163 -1.46 -8.79 -6.89
C TRP A 163 -2.00 -7.89 -5.78
N LEU A 164 -1.73 -6.58 -5.84
CA LEU A 164 -2.31 -5.63 -4.89
C LEU A 164 -3.84 -5.60 -5.01
N LEU A 165 -4.36 -5.60 -6.24
CA LEU A 165 -5.80 -5.66 -6.50
C LEU A 165 -6.41 -6.98 -6.00
N GLU A 166 -5.81 -8.12 -6.31
CA GLU A 166 -6.30 -9.43 -5.87
C GLU A 166 -6.33 -9.54 -4.34
N LEU A 167 -5.26 -9.12 -3.65
CA LEU A 167 -5.22 -9.14 -2.19
C LEU A 167 -6.21 -8.14 -1.58
N ALA A 168 -6.41 -6.98 -2.20
CA ALA A 168 -7.42 -6.01 -1.79
C ALA A 168 -8.85 -6.54 -1.98
N ALA A 169 -9.12 -7.21 -3.10
CA ALA A 169 -10.40 -7.86 -3.38
C ALA A 169 -10.69 -8.95 -2.34
N ASP A 170 -9.72 -9.83 -2.07
CA ASP A 170 -9.86 -10.91 -1.09
C ASP A 170 -10.27 -10.42 0.31
N ARG A 171 -9.77 -9.25 0.73
CA ARG A 171 -10.08 -8.68 2.04
C ARG A 171 -11.32 -7.79 2.06
N THR A 172 -11.80 -7.32 0.90
CA THR A 172 -12.94 -6.40 0.79
C THR A 172 -14.21 -6.92 1.50
N PRO A 173 -14.60 -8.21 1.38
CA PRO A 173 -15.77 -8.74 2.08
C PRO A 173 -15.70 -8.65 3.61
N TYR A 174 -14.50 -8.52 4.18
CA TYR A 174 -14.26 -8.46 5.61
C TYR A 174 -14.10 -7.02 6.14
N ILE A 175 -14.21 -6.01 5.25
CA ILE A 175 -14.06 -4.60 5.57
C ILE A 175 -15.39 -3.89 5.24
N ASP A 176 -16.12 -3.49 6.28
CA ASP A 176 -17.45 -2.88 6.12
C ASP A 176 -17.40 -1.46 5.53
N GLN A 177 -16.33 -0.70 5.76
CA GLN A 177 -16.06 0.56 5.07
C GLN A 177 -15.24 0.32 3.80
N ALA A 178 -13.99 0.77 3.74
CA ALA A 178 -13.12 0.66 2.58
C ALA A 178 -11.64 0.57 2.98
N GLN A 179 -10.76 0.55 1.98
CA GLN A 179 -9.31 0.49 2.17
C GLN A 179 -8.61 1.53 1.30
N SER A 180 -7.68 2.28 1.88
CA SER A 180 -6.79 3.18 1.15
C SER A 180 -5.75 2.37 0.40
N LEU A 181 -6.06 2.01 -0.85
CA LEU A 181 -5.19 1.23 -1.73
C LEU A 181 -4.43 2.14 -2.69
N ASN A 182 -3.14 2.34 -2.45
CA ASN A 182 -2.25 2.97 -3.41
C ASN A 182 -1.86 1.98 -4.53
N LEU A 183 -1.68 2.49 -5.74
CA LEU A 183 -1.05 1.77 -6.85
C LEU A 183 0.29 2.41 -7.18
N PHE A 184 1.30 1.59 -7.46
CA PHE A 184 2.67 1.99 -7.77
C PHE A 184 2.97 1.67 -9.22
N ILE A 185 3.14 2.72 -10.02
CA ILE A 185 3.10 2.62 -11.46
C ILE A 185 4.44 3.10 -12.03
N PRO A 186 5.07 2.34 -12.94
CA PRO A 186 6.29 2.78 -13.59
C PRO A 186 6.01 4.01 -14.45
N ALA A 187 7.06 4.79 -14.68
CA ALA A 187 6.95 6.11 -15.28
C ALA A 187 6.55 6.06 -16.77
N ASP A 188 6.79 4.92 -17.42
CA ASP A 188 6.56 4.58 -18.81
C ASP A 188 5.36 3.63 -19.00
N VAL A 189 4.44 3.55 -18.02
CA VAL A 189 3.25 2.70 -18.13
C VAL A 189 2.42 3.07 -19.37
N GLU A 190 1.90 2.05 -20.06
CA GLU A 190 0.92 2.27 -21.12
C GLU A 190 -0.44 2.66 -20.53
N LYS A 191 -1.11 3.61 -21.20
CA LYS A 191 -2.43 4.10 -20.75
C LYS A 191 -3.47 2.99 -20.69
N TRP A 192 -3.37 2.02 -21.59
CA TRP A 192 -4.25 0.86 -21.63
C TRP A 192 -4.07 0.00 -20.37
N ASP A 193 -2.84 -0.29 -19.97
CA ASP A 193 -2.58 -1.07 -18.75
C ASP A 193 -3.11 -0.36 -17.50
N LEU A 194 -2.96 0.97 -17.46
CA LEU A 194 -3.51 1.77 -16.38
C LEU A 194 -5.05 1.71 -16.33
N LEU A 195 -5.71 1.82 -17.49
CA LEU A 195 -7.17 1.66 -17.60
C LEU A 195 -7.59 0.26 -17.13
N MET A 196 -6.88 -0.77 -17.56
CA MET A 196 -7.18 -2.15 -17.19
C MET A 196 -7.01 -2.42 -15.69
N LEU A 197 -6.04 -1.79 -15.02
CA LEU A 197 -5.92 -1.87 -13.55
C LEU A 197 -7.14 -1.25 -12.84
N HIS A 198 -7.62 -0.10 -13.29
CA HIS A 198 -8.83 0.53 -12.72
C HIS A 198 -10.08 -0.31 -13.00
N PHE A 199 -10.23 -0.80 -14.23
CA PHE A 199 -11.35 -1.65 -14.63
C PHE A 199 -11.36 -2.94 -13.81
N ARG A 200 -10.20 -3.58 -13.64
CA ARG A 200 -10.05 -4.77 -12.81
C ARG A 200 -10.40 -4.51 -11.34
N ALA A 201 -10.02 -3.37 -10.78
CA ALA A 201 -10.39 -2.99 -9.42
C ALA A 201 -11.92 -2.90 -9.25
N TRP A 202 -12.60 -2.31 -10.23
CA TRP A 202 -14.06 -2.24 -10.29
C TRP A 202 -14.71 -3.64 -10.41
N GLU A 203 -14.25 -4.47 -11.35
CA GLU A 203 -14.75 -5.85 -11.53
C GLU A 203 -14.62 -6.70 -10.27
N LEU A 204 -13.53 -6.51 -9.53
CA LEU A 204 -13.25 -7.20 -8.27
C LEU A 204 -14.06 -6.66 -7.08
N GLY A 205 -14.86 -5.60 -7.27
CA GLY A 205 -15.69 -5.00 -6.21
C GLY A 205 -14.89 -4.21 -5.18
N ILE A 206 -13.68 -3.75 -5.51
CA ILE A 206 -12.87 -2.91 -4.63
C ILE A 206 -13.54 -1.54 -4.50
N LYS A 207 -13.88 -1.14 -3.28
CA LYS A 207 -14.67 0.05 -3.00
C LYS A 207 -13.93 1.39 -3.24
N SER A 208 -12.59 1.38 -3.21
CA SER A 208 -11.79 2.59 -3.40
C SER A 208 -10.36 2.29 -3.86
N LEU A 209 -9.84 3.16 -4.73
CA LEU A 209 -8.41 3.35 -4.99
C LEU A 209 -8.00 4.71 -4.40
N TYR A 210 -6.73 4.87 -4.03
CA TYR A 210 -6.23 6.08 -3.38
C TYR A 210 -5.26 6.86 -4.26
N TYR A 211 -3.95 6.85 -3.99
CA TYR A 211 -2.98 7.49 -4.88
C TYR A 211 -2.48 6.54 -5.94
N LEU A 212 -2.32 7.09 -7.14
CA LEU A 212 -1.39 6.58 -8.12
C LEU A 212 -0.01 7.19 -7.85
N ARG A 213 0.94 6.36 -7.45
CA ARG A 213 2.33 6.74 -7.20
C ARG A 213 3.15 6.39 -8.43
N SER A 214 3.59 7.40 -9.18
CA SER A 214 4.52 7.20 -10.29
C SER A 214 5.95 7.58 -9.90
N LYS A 215 6.93 6.89 -10.49
CA LYS A 215 8.30 7.43 -10.55
C LYS A 215 8.35 8.55 -11.58
N SER A 216 9.15 9.58 -11.36
CA SER A 216 9.47 10.51 -12.45
C SER A 216 10.37 9.79 -13.45
N VAL A 217 10.07 9.89 -14.75
CA VAL A 217 11.08 9.64 -15.77
C VAL A 217 12.11 10.76 -15.59
N GLN A 218 13.30 10.48 -15.03
CA GLN A 218 14.42 11.37 -15.32
C GLN A 218 14.67 11.21 -16.82
N ARG A 219 14.11 12.11 -17.64
CA ARG A 219 14.59 12.29 -19.01
C ARG A 219 16.08 12.59 -18.86
N ALA A 220 16.92 11.80 -19.52
CA ALA A 220 18.35 11.99 -19.58
C ALA A 220 18.66 13.35 -20.25
N GLY A 221 18.54 14.43 -19.47
CA GLY A 221 19.05 15.75 -19.78
C GLY A 221 20.49 15.79 -19.31
N PHE A 222 21.39 16.09 -20.24
CA PHE A 222 22.80 16.32 -20.02
C PHE A 222 23.08 17.06 -18.70
N ALA A 223 24.04 16.54 -17.93
CA ALA A 223 24.58 17.19 -16.74
C ALA A 223 25.29 18.50 -17.14
N GLY A 224 24.59 19.62 -16.99
CA GLY A 224 25.13 20.96 -17.24
C GLY A 224 24.05 22.03 -17.20
N GLY A 225 23.61 22.41 -16.01
CA GLY A 225 22.76 23.59 -15.80
C GLY A 225 21.47 23.27 -15.05
N VAL A 226 21.50 23.47 -13.74
CA VAL A 226 20.31 23.86 -12.97
C VAL A 226 19.96 25.26 -13.45
N GLU A 227 18.86 25.43 -14.19
CA GLU A 227 18.02 26.65 -14.37
C GLU A 227 17.13 26.51 -15.64
N ALA A 228 16.37 25.42 -15.76
CA ALA A 228 15.27 25.39 -16.73
C ALA A 228 14.07 24.71 -16.09
N ASP A 229 13.00 25.49 -15.94
CA ASP A 229 11.66 24.99 -15.69
C ASP A 229 11.30 23.96 -16.78
N ASN A 230 11.26 22.69 -16.40
CA ASN A 230 10.95 21.57 -17.30
C ASN A 230 9.43 21.36 -17.44
N THR A 231 8.61 22.36 -17.10
CA THR A 231 7.19 22.35 -17.40
C THR A 231 7.01 22.42 -18.91
N ILE A 232 6.73 21.27 -19.53
CA ILE A 232 6.25 21.24 -20.91
C ILE A 232 4.97 22.05 -20.93
N ASP A 233 4.89 23.08 -21.78
CA ASP A 233 3.65 23.82 -22.01
C ASP A 233 2.49 22.84 -22.15
N LEU A 234 1.48 22.99 -21.29
CA LEU A 234 0.30 22.14 -21.31
C LEU A 234 -0.26 22.13 -22.73
N ARG A 235 -0.47 20.93 -23.28
CA ARG A 235 -1.10 20.79 -24.59
C ARG A 235 -2.45 21.49 -24.53
N GLN A 236 -2.61 22.61 -25.24
CA GLN A 236 -3.90 23.25 -25.39
C GLN A 236 -4.80 22.30 -26.17
N ILE A 237 -5.73 21.67 -25.45
CA ILE A 237 -6.79 20.87 -26.04
C ILE A 237 -7.94 21.85 -26.20
N ASP A 238 -8.20 22.27 -27.44
CA ASP A 238 -9.43 22.97 -27.78
C ASP A 238 -10.59 21.98 -27.64
N VAL A 239 -11.20 21.97 -26.46
CA VAL A 239 -12.45 21.26 -26.22
C VAL A 239 -13.56 22.22 -26.62
N GLU A 240 -14.34 21.88 -27.65
CA GLU A 240 -15.62 22.56 -27.88
C GLU A 240 -16.47 22.41 -26.61
N SER A 241 -16.67 23.51 -25.89
CA SER A 241 -17.56 23.54 -24.74
C SER A 241 -19.00 23.38 -25.24
N LYS A 242 -19.50 22.15 -25.23
CA LYS A 242 -20.94 21.95 -25.21
C LYS A 242 -21.40 22.27 -23.80
N ASP A 243 -22.09 23.39 -23.67
CA ASP A 243 -22.74 23.82 -22.45
C ASP A 243 -23.75 22.74 -22.04
N TYR A 244 -23.38 21.96 -21.02
CA TYR A 244 -24.24 21.01 -20.33
C TYR A 244 -24.35 21.43 -18.87
N ASP A 245 -24.66 22.71 -18.63
CA ASP A 245 -25.19 23.17 -17.36
C ASP A 245 -26.49 22.41 -17.04
N GLU A 246 -26.36 21.27 -16.37
CA GLU A 246 -27.20 20.77 -15.26
C GLU A 246 -26.78 19.33 -14.90
N CYS A 247 -25.85 19.18 -13.96
CA CYS A 247 -25.69 17.92 -13.22
C CYS A 247 -26.53 18.00 -11.95
N LEU A 248 -27.75 17.45 -12.00
CA LEU A 248 -28.71 17.36 -10.88
C LEU A 248 -28.27 16.42 -9.73
N ALA A 249 -27.05 15.88 -9.75
CA ALA A 249 -26.56 14.94 -8.73
C ALA A 249 -25.80 15.59 -7.55
N CYS A 250 -25.64 16.92 -7.57
CA CYS A 250 -24.93 17.68 -6.53
C CYS A 250 -25.82 18.70 -5.78
N GLN A 251 -27.13 18.47 -5.69
CA GLN A 251 -27.98 19.13 -4.68
C GLN A 251 -27.99 18.34 -3.37
#